data_AF-A0A833FY48-F1
#
_entry.id   AF-A0A833FY48-F1
#
_cell.length_a   1.000
_cell.length_b   1.000
_cell.length_c   1.000
_cell.angle_alpha   90.00
_cell.angle_beta   90.00
_cell.angle_gamma   90.00
#
_symmetry.space_group_name_H-M   'P 1'
#
loop_
_entity.id
_entity.type
_entity.pdbx_description
1 polymer ?
#
loop_
_entity_poly.entity_id
_entity_poly.type
_entity_poly.pdbx_seq_one_letter_code
_entity_poly.pdbx_strand_id
1 'polypeptide(L)'
;PATQLTLAEAQAIDPNLKVGDLLTETLPPIDFGRVAAQTAKQVIFQKVRDAERHRQYEEYKDRVGEVVSGIVKRVEFGNIFIELGKAEALLRRDEMIPRENIRIGDRVRAYIYDVREEPRGAQIFVSRTRPEFMAKLFMQEVPEIYDGIIEIKAVARDPGSRAKIAVTSSDPSIDPVGSCVGMRGSRVQAVVSELQGEKIDIIPWSINPATFIVNALAPAEVAKVVVDESSQRIDVVVPDEQLSLAIGRRGQNVRLASILSGWKIDILTEAQESERRTEEINLRSKTFVEALDVDEMIAHLLIAEGFTKIEEVAYIDLKELSAIEGFDTDLATELQKRAKTYLEAQERHLTKRIKELKLAEDLIPLEGLDLETLVALGEKNIKTLDDLADLAADELLELLPGAHLTEEKAQEIIMAARSHWFEAEKESTES
;
A
#
# COMPACT_ATOMS: atom_id res chain seq x y z
N PRO A 1 28.44 12.44 -45.29
CA PRO A 1 28.85 12.79 -46.68
C PRO A 1 29.02 14.29 -46.92
N ALA A 2 28.07 15.15 -46.55
CA ALA A 2 28.10 16.60 -46.86
C ALA A 2 29.10 17.44 -46.01
N THR A 3 29.75 16.83 -45.02
CA THR A 3 30.70 17.48 -44.10
C THR A 3 32.03 16.71 -44.02
N GLN A 4 32.36 15.94 -45.07
CA GLN A 4 33.55 15.10 -45.13
C GLN A 4 34.28 15.40 -46.44
N LEU A 5 35.61 15.57 -46.35
CA LEU A 5 36.51 15.76 -47.48
C LEU A 5 37.60 14.69 -47.44
N THR A 6 38.11 14.30 -48.60
CA THR A 6 39.28 13.44 -48.66
C THR A 6 40.54 14.22 -48.27
N LEU A 7 41.58 13.53 -47.78
CA LEU A 7 42.84 14.18 -47.40
C LEU A 7 43.44 14.98 -48.56
N ALA A 8 43.34 14.47 -49.80
CA ALA A 8 43.85 15.13 -50.98
C ALA A 8 43.10 16.45 -51.28
N GLU A 9 41.78 16.49 -51.08
CA GLU A 9 40.96 17.70 -51.27
C GLU A 9 41.21 18.71 -50.15
N ALA A 10 41.35 18.25 -48.90
CA ALA A 10 41.67 19.11 -47.76
C ALA A 10 43.06 19.76 -47.91
N GLN A 11 44.07 18.98 -48.33
CA GLN A 11 45.44 19.47 -48.55
C GLN A 11 45.57 20.44 -49.74
N ALA A 12 44.61 20.42 -50.67
CA ALA A 12 44.54 21.42 -51.73
C ALA A 12 44.10 22.81 -51.22
N ILE A 13 43.40 22.86 -50.08
CA ILE A 13 42.95 24.09 -49.43
C ILE A 13 43.98 24.58 -48.42
N ASP A 14 44.48 23.68 -47.56
CA ASP A 14 45.62 23.93 -46.66
C ASP A 14 46.53 22.69 -46.60
N PRO A 15 47.77 22.77 -47.12
CA PRO A 15 48.70 21.65 -47.18
C PRO A 15 49.06 21.02 -45.82
N ASN A 16 48.80 21.71 -44.70
CA ASN A 16 49.15 21.22 -43.37
C ASN A 16 48.07 20.33 -42.72
N LEU A 17 46.90 20.20 -43.33
CA LEU A 17 45.79 19.42 -42.77
C LEU A 17 46.06 17.91 -42.80
N LYS A 18 45.67 17.24 -41.72
CA LYS A 18 45.80 15.80 -41.53
C LYS A 18 44.42 15.15 -41.38
N VAL A 19 44.41 13.83 -41.54
CA VAL A 19 43.20 13.03 -41.36
C VAL A 19 42.70 13.18 -39.92
N GLY A 20 41.46 13.66 -39.76
CA GLY A 20 40.83 13.92 -38.46
C GLY A 20 40.71 15.40 -38.09
N ASP A 21 41.37 16.30 -38.83
CA ASP A 21 41.29 17.73 -38.59
C ASP A 21 39.96 18.33 -39.07
N LEU A 22 39.48 19.35 -38.35
CA LEU A 22 38.27 20.10 -38.70
C LEU A 22 38.64 21.30 -39.57
N LEU A 23 38.36 21.20 -40.87
CA LEU A 23 38.45 22.34 -41.79
C LEU A 23 37.20 23.21 -41.65
N THR A 24 37.36 24.43 -41.15
CA THR A 24 36.27 25.42 -41.07
C THR A 24 36.29 26.34 -42.28
N GLU A 25 35.29 26.23 -43.14
CA GLU A 25 35.10 27.16 -44.25
C GLU A 25 34.34 28.40 -43.78
N THR A 26 34.81 29.60 -44.17
CA THR A 26 34.12 30.83 -43.83
C THR A 26 32.97 31.03 -44.81
N LEU A 27 31.73 30.91 -44.34
CA LEU A 27 30.57 31.13 -45.18
C LEU A 27 30.51 32.59 -45.67
N PRO A 28 30.05 32.85 -46.92
CA PRO A 28 29.84 34.20 -47.39
C PRO A 28 28.84 34.93 -46.48
N PRO A 29 28.90 36.27 -46.39
CA PRO A 29 27.96 37.04 -45.58
C PRO A 29 26.54 36.74 -46.06
N ILE A 30 25.71 36.18 -45.18
CA ILE A 30 24.30 35.94 -45.48
C ILE A 30 23.59 37.29 -45.33
N ASP A 31 23.05 37.82 -46.43
CA ASP A 31 22.18 39.00 -46.37
C ASP A 31 20.87 38.62 -45.67
N PHE A 32 20.77 39.01 -44.40
CA PHE A 32 19.54 38.84 -43.63
C PHE A 32 18.47 39.80 -44.16
N GLY A 33 17.72 39.37 -45.17
CA GLY A 33 16.53 40.08 -45.61
C GLY A 33 15.51 40.27 -44.47
N ARG A 34 14.54 41.18 -44.63
CA ARG A 34 13.50 41.46 -43.63
C ARG A 34 12.79 40.20 -43.10
N VAL A 35 12.55 39.23 -43.98
CA VAL A 35 11.91 37.95 -43.65
C VAL A 35 12.83 37.11 -42.74
N ALA A 36 14.12 36.98 -43.09
CA ALA A 36 15.10 36.24 -42.30
C ALA A 36 15.29 36.86 -40.90
N ALA A 37 15.30 38.19 -40.78
CA ALA A 37 15.36 38.88 -39.49
C ALA A 37 14.12 38.62 -38.62
N GLN A 38 12.92 38.58 -39.21
CA GLN A 38 11.70 38.23 -38.49
C GLN A 38 11.68 36.77 -38.04
N THR A 39 12.10 35.84 -38.90
CA THR A 39 12.25 34.42 -38.55
C THR A 39 13.29 34.23 -37.45
N ALA A 40 14.44 34.90 -37.55
CA ALA A 40 15.47 34.86 -36.51
C ALA A 40 14.94 35.38 -35.17
N LYS A 41 14.20 36.50 -35.17
CA LYS A 41 13.52 37.00 -33.96
C LYS A 41 12.61 35.93 -33.36
N GLN A 42 11.76 35.28 -34.17
CA GLN A 42 10.86 34.23 -33.69
C GLN A 42 11.62 33.02 -33.10
N VAL A 43 12.68 32.56 -33.76
CA VAL A 43 13.53 31.45 -33.29
C VAL A 43 14.26 31.83 -32.00
N ILE A 44 14.79 33.05 -31.89
CA ILE A 44 15.42 33.55 -30.66
C ILE A 44 14.40 33.59 -29.52
N PHE A 45 13.21 34.14 -29.73
CA PHE A 45 12.15 34.15 -28.71
C PHE A 45 11.73 32.74 -28.28
N GLN A 46 11.69 31.79 -29.22
CA GLN A 46 11.43 30.39 -28.92
C GLN A 46 12.54 29.78 -28.06
N LYS A 47 13.81 29.95 -28.46
CA LYS A 47 14.97 29.44 -27.69
C LYS A 47 15.07 30.05 -26.30
N VAL A 48 14.76 31.34 -26.14
CA VAL A 48 14.73 32.01 -24.83
C VAL A 48 13.61 31.41 -23.97
N ARG A 49 12.42 31.19 -24.52
CA ARG A 49 11.31 30.52 -23.80
C ARG A 49 11.64 29.09 -23.42
N ASP A 50 12.26 28.33 -24.31
CA ASP A 50 12.66 26.94 -24.05
C ASP A 50 13.71 26.89 -22.91
N ALA A 51 14.68 27.79 -22.93
CA ALA A 51 15.67 27.92 -21.85
C ALA A 51 15.03 28.34 -20.51
N GLU A 52 14.06 29.25 -20.52
CA GLU A 52 13.33 29.65 -19.32
C GLU A 52 12.50 28.50 -18.73
N ARG A 53 11.81 27.73 -19.56
CA ARG A 53 11.05 26.53 -19.12
C ARG A 53 11.96 25.46 -18.55
N HIS A 54 13.08 25.17 -19.21
CA HIS A 54 14.02 24.17 -18.73
C HIS A 54 14.62 24.59 -17.38
N ARG A 55 14.94 25.88 -17.23
CA ARG A 55 15.37 26.44 -15.93
C ARG A 55 14.30 26.28 -14.84
N GLN A 56 13.03 26.51 -15.14
CA GLN A 56 11.93 26.30 -14.20
C GLN A 56 11.82 24.83 -13.78
N TYR A 57 11.94 23.89 -14.72
CA TYR A 57 11.93 22.47 -14.41
C TYR A 57 13.08 22.10 -13.45
N GLU A 58 14.31 22.51 -13.78
CA GLU A 58 15.49 22.25 -12.96
C GLU A 58 15.39 22.84 -11.54
N GLU A 59 14.69 23.97 -11.37
CA GLU A 59 14.49 24.59 -10.06
C GLU A 59 13.50 23.83 -9.17
N TYR A 60 12.47 23.19 -9.76
CA TYR A 60 11.38 22.57 -9.00
C TYR A 60 11.42 21.04 -8.96
N LYS A 61 12.19 20.38 -9.84
CA LYS A 61 12.29 18.91 -9.86
C LYS A 61 12.74 18.32 -8.51
N ASP A 62 13.67 19.00 -7.83
CA ASP A 62 14.23 18.55 -6.55
C ASP A 62 13.39 19.02 -5.34
N ARG A 63 12.31 19.78 -5.60
CA ARG A 63 11.40 20.33 -4.60
C ARG A 63 10.10 19.53 -4.45
N VAL A 64 9.99 18.40 -5.13
CA VAL A 64 8.90 17.44 -4.91
C VAL A 64 8.93 17.01 -3.44
N GLY A 65 7.79 17.11 -2.76
CA GLY A 65 7.71 16.89 -1.32
C GLY A 65 7.68 18.16 -0.46
N GLU A 66 7.80 19.35 -1.06
CA GLU A 66 7.74 20.61 -0.34
C GLU A 66 6.33 21.24 -0.34
N VAL A 67 6.06 22.03 0.70
CA VAL A 67 4.90 22.91 0.74
C VAL A 67 5.29 24.29 0.23
N VAL A 68 4.63 24.72 -0.83
CA VAL A 68 4.83 26.03 -1.45
C VAL A 68 3.62 26.93 -1.21
N SER A 69 3.86 28.24 -1.19
CA SER A 69 2.83 29.26 -1.07
C SER A 69 2.81 30.11 -2.33
N GLY A 70 1.63 30.39 -2.86
CA GLY A 70 1.48 31.19 -4.06
C GLY A 70 0.14 31.91 -4.11
N ILE A 71 -0.03 32.73 -5.15
CA ILE A 71 -1.26 33.51 -5.37
C ILE A 71 -2.05 32.88 -6.51
N VAL A 72 -3.36 32.72 -6.32
CA VAL A 72 -4.24 32.17 -7.34
C VAL A 72 -4.40 33.18 -8.47
N LYS A 73 -3.92 32.82 -9.65
CA LYS A 73 -3.94 33.69 -10.83
C LYS A 73 -5.21 33.53 -11.65
N ARG A 74 -5.68 32.28 -11.79
CA ARG A 74 -6.87 31.93 -12.59
C ARG A 74 -7.47 30.60 -12.14
N VAL A 75 -8.76 30.45 -12.42
CA VAL A 75 -9.54 29.23 -12.17
C VAL A 75 -10.23 28.85 -13.47
N GLU A 76 -9.93 27.66 -14.00
CA GLU A 76 -10.44 27.17 -15.29
C GLU A 76 -11.05 25.78 -15.11
N PHE A 77 -12.34 25.62 -15.43
CA PHE A 77 -13.05 24.32 -15.35
C PHE A 77 -12.88 23.56 -14.02
N GLY A 78 -12.65 24.27 -12.92
CA GLY A 78 -12.41 23.70 -11.58
C GLY A 78 -10.94 23.41 -11.24
N ASN A 79 -10.02 23.60 -12.18
CA ASN A 79 -8.58 23.61 -11.92
C ASN A 79 -8.13 25.02 -11.54
N ILE A 80 -7.15 25.10 -10.65
CA ILE A 80 -6.64 26.35 -10.10
C ILE A 80 -5.17 26.48 -10.49
N PHE A 81 -4.81 27.62 -11.07
CA PHE A 81 -3.43 27.94 -11.39
C PHE A 81 -2.87 28.91 -10.35
N ILE A 82 -1.82 28.48 -9.68
CA ILE A 82 -1.18 29.19 -8.58
C ILE A 82 0.17 29.72 -9.07
N GLU A 83 0.38 31.02 -8.93
CA GLU A 83 1.64 31.68 -9.25
C GLU A 83 2.62 31.52 -8.09
N LEU A 84 3.76 30.87 -8.34
CA LEU A 84 4.83 30.61 -7.37
C LEU A 84 6.04 31.55 -7.58
N GLY A 85 5.82 32.71 -8.20
CA GLY A 85 6.87 33.63 -8.63
C GLY A 85 7.08 33.54 -10.15
N LYS A 86 8.11 32.82 -10.59
CA LYS A 86 8.42 32.67 -12.03
C LYS A 86 7.74 31.47 -12.68
N ALA A 87 7.22 30.53 -11.90
CA ALA A 87 6.54 29.33 -12.38
C ALA A 87 5.04 29.33 -12.01
N GLU A 88 4.26 28.58 -12.77
CA GLU A 88 2.84 28.32 -12.47
C GLU A 88 2.68 26.87 -12.00
N ALA A 89 1.97 26.69 -10.89
CA ALA A 89 1.56 25.40 -10.38
C ALA A 89 0.08 25.14 -10.69
N LEU A 90 -0.24 23.88 -10.97
CA LEU A 90 -1.57 23.40 -11.27
C LEU A 90 -2.10 22.62 -10.07
N LEU A 91 -3.14 23.15 -9.43
CA LEU A 91 -3.95 22.45 -8.45
C LEU A 91 -5.19 21.91 -9.17
N ARG A 92 -5.27 20.60 -9.34
CA ARG A 92 -6.42 19.96 -9.99
C ARG A 92 -7.62 19.91 -9.05
N ARG A 93 -8.82 19.79 -9.62
CA ARG A 93 -10.08 19.71 -8.87
C ARG A 93 -10.13 18.53 -7.88
N ASP A 94 -9.60 17.38 -8.28
CA ASP A 94 -9.50 16.15 -7.48
C ASP A 94 -8.45 16.22 -6.37
N GLU A 95 -7.47 17.12 -6.51
CA GLU A 95 -6.42 17.38 -5.53
C GLU A 95 -6.75 18.58 -4.62
N MET A 96 -7.97 19.14 -4.73
CA MET A 96 -8.49 20.24 -3.91
C MET A 96 -9.34 19.71 -2.76
N ILE A 97 -9.28 20.35 -1.59
CA ILE A 97 -10.11 19.98 -0.45
C ILE A 97 -11.60 20.17 -0.83
N PRO A 98 -12.47 19.16 -0.64
CA PRO A 98 -13.87 19.28 -0.96
C PRO A 98 -14.52 20.48 -0.27
N ARG A 99 -15.32 21.25 -1.03
CA ARG A 99 -16.05 22.45 -0.57
C ARG A 99 -15.16 23.64 -0.15
N GLU A 100 -13.85 23.55 -0.36
CA GLU A 100 -12.96 24.70 -0.24
C GLU A 100 -13.29 25.73 -1.35
N ASN A 101 -13.37 27.01 -0.97
CA ASN A 101 -13.69 28.09 -1.90
C ASN A 101 -12.45 28.95 -2.15
N ILE A 102 -11.73 28.63 -3.22
CA ILE A 102 -10.52 29.36 -3.63
C ILE A 102 -10.89 30.35 -4.75
N ARG A 103 -10.55 31.63 -4.56
CA ARG A 103 -10.81 32.70 -5.52
C ARG A 103 -9.51 33.25 -6.09
N ILE A 104 -9.65 33.94 -7.22
CA ILE A 104 -8.54 34.67 -7.84
C ILE A 104 -8.05 35.76 -6.87
N GLY A 105 -6.74 35.81 -6.65
CA GLY A 105 -6.08 36.70 -5.71
C GLY A 105 -5.84 36.11 -4.31
N ASP A 106 -6.44 34.95 -3.99
CA ASP A 106 -6.21 34.30 -2.71
C ASP A 106 -4.78 33.74 -2.64
N ARG A 107 -4.19 33.80 -1.44
CA ARG A 107 -2.92 33.13 -1.15
C ARG A 107 -3.21 31.73 -0.65
N VAL A 108 -2.63 30.73 -1.31
CA VAL A 108 -2.88 29.31 -1.02
C VAL A 108 -1.56 28.59 -0.82
N ARG A 109 -1.48 27.74 0.22
CA ARG A 109 -0.39 26.78 0.39
C ARG A 109 -0.74 25.45 -0.27
N ALA A 110 0.21 24.76 -0.87
CA ALA A 110 -0.06 23.43 -1.43
C ALA A 110 1.22 22.59 -1.45
N TYR A 111 1.05 21.27 -1.44
CA TYR A 111 2.13 20.30 -1.48
C TYR A 111 2.49 19.94 -2.93
N ILE A 112 3.75 20.07 -3.33
CA ILE A 112 4.22 19.62 -4.65
C ILE A 112 4.35 18.10 -4.62
N TYR A 113 3.53 17.41 -5.41
CA TYR A 113 3.60 15.95 -5.51
C TYR A 113 4.24 15.45 -6.80
N ASP A 114 4.30 16.28 -7.84
CA ASP A 114 4.87 15.90 -9.13
C ASP A 114 5.31 17.15 -9.93
N VAL A 115 6.39 17.03 -10.69
CA VAL A 115 6.91 18.07 -11.58
C VAL A 115 7.27 17.44 -12.91
N ARG A 116 6.57 17.83 -13.98
CA ARG A 116 6.73 17.24 -15.32
C ARG A 116 7.27 18.24 -16.31
N GLU A 117 8.15 17.78 -17.19
CA GLU A 117 8.57 18.54 -18.35
C GLU A 117 7.59 18.28 -19.51
N GLU A 118 6.74 19.27 -19.83
CA GLU A 118 5.86 19.19 -21.00
C GLU A 118 6.38 20.10 -22.13
N PRO A 119 6.03 19.81 -23.41
CA PRO A 119 6.37 20.67 -24.55
C PRO A 119 5.89 22.12 -24.41
N ARG A 120 4.91 22.37 -23.54
CA ARG A 120 4.35 23.70 -23.26
C ARG A 120 5.03 24.42 -22.08
N GLY A 121 5.87 23.73 -21.30
CA GLY A 121 6.54 24.24 -20.11
C GLY A 121 6.57 23.23 -18.97
N ALA A 122 7.42 23.48 -17.97
CA ALA A 122 7.41 22.72 -16.73
C ALA A 122 6.06 22.88 -16.04
N GLN A 123 5.36 21.78 -15.77
CA GLN A 123 4.12 21.77 -15.02
C GLN A 123 4.38 21.24 -13.62
N ILE A 124 4.14 22.10 -12.63
CA ILE A 124 4.26 21.76 -11.22
C ILE A 124 2.86 21.36 -10.75
N PHE A 125 2.67 20.10 -10.38
CA PHE A 125 1.41 19.62 -9.85
C PHE A 125 1.41 19.70 -8.33
N VAL A 126 0.37 20.33 -7.79
CA VAL A 126 0.23 20.52 -6.35
C VAL A 126 -1.08 19.92 -5.84
N SER A 127 -1.07 19.51 -4.58
CA SER A 127 -2.20 18.91 -3.88
C SER A 127 -2.43 19.57 -2.53
N ARG A 128 -3.70 19.65 -2.14
CA ARG A 128 -4.14 20.00 -0.79
C ARG A 128 -4.87 18.85 -0.10
N THR A 129 -5.11 17.72 -0.77
CA THR A 129 -5.83 16.55 -0.24
C THR A 129 -4.89 15.48 0.32
N ARG A 130 -3.68 15.39 -0.21
CA ARG A 130 -2.68 14.37 0.17
C ARG A 130 -2.30 14.39 1.67
N PRO A 131 -2.10 13.23 2.32
CA PRO A 131 -1.68 13.15 3.72
C PRO A 131 -0.33 13.84 4.00
N GLU A 132 0.59 13.80 3.05
CA GLU A 132 1.92 14.42 3.14
C GLU A 132 1.83 15.94 3.30
N PHE A 133 0.79 16.56 2.75
CA PHE A 133 0.53 17.99 2.95
C PHE A 133 0.33 18.31 4.44
N MET A 134 -0.49 17.51 5.13
CA MET A 134 -0.71 17.67 6.57
C MET A 134 0.58 17.45 7.36
N ALA A 135 1.33 16.39 7.05
CA ALA A 135 2.59 16.11 7.73
C ALA A 135 3.58 17.27 7.60
N LYS A 136 3.69 17.87 6.41
CA LYS A 136 4.55 19.03 6.18
C LYS A 136 4.06 20.31 6.86
N LEU A 137 2.74 20.50 6.98
CA LEU A 137 2.19 21.61 7.76
C LEU A 137 2.52 21.46 9.25
N PHE A 138 2.41 20.25 9.81
CA PHE A 138 2.84 19.99 11.19
C PHE A 138 4.34 20.19 11.38
N MET A 139 5.16 19.77 10.42
CA MET A 139 6.61 20.01 10.45
C MET A 139 6.98 21.50 10.47
N GLN A 140 6.19 22.35 9.81
CA GLN A 140 6.38 23.82 9.86
C GLN A 140 5.92 24.43 11.18
N GLU A 141 4.88 23.87 11.81
CA GLU A 141 4.26 24.41 13.02
C GLU A 141 4.90 23.89 14.32
N VAL A 142 5.50 22.70 14.29
CA VAL A 142 6.05 21.99 15.47
C VAL A 142 7.57 21.83 15.30
N PRO A 143 8.39 22.66 15.98
CA PRO A 143 9.85 22.58 15.89
C PRO A 143 10.41 21.20 16.24
N GLU A 144 9.81 20.52 17.21
CA GLU A 144 10.23 19.19 17.65
C GLU A 144 10.11 18.13 16.55
N ILE A 145 9.19 18.32 15.58
CA ILE A 145 9.09 17.47 14.38
C ILE A 145 10.17 17.82 13.36
N TYR A 146 10.46 19.12 13.20
CA TYR A 146 11.53 19.59 12.31
C TYR A 146 12.92 19.11 12.77
N ASP A 147 13.17 19.15 14.07
CA ASP A 147 14.42 18.68 14.68
C ASP A 147 14.54 17.14 14.74
N GLY A 148 13.49 16.41 14.33
CA GLY A 148 13.46 14.95 14.31
C GLY A 148 13.32 14.30 15.69
N ILE A 149 12.99 15.06 16.73
CA ILE A 149 12.72 14.54 18.07
C ILE A 149 11.40 13.78 18.08
N ILE A 150 10.37 14.38 17.48
CA ILE A 150 9.06 13.77 17.26
C ILE A 150 8.98 13.31 15.81
N GLU A 151 8.58 12.05 15.61
CA GLU A 151 8.39 11.47 14.30
C GLU A 151 6.89 11.23 14.04
N ILE A 152 6.43 11.65 12.86
CA ILE A 152 5.09 11.32 12.35
C ILE A 152 5.17 9.94 11.70
N LYS A 153 4.58 8.93 12.32
CA LYS A 153 4.62 7.53 11.85
C LYS A 153 3.60 7.25 10.76
N ALA A 154 2.41 7.83 10.86
CA ALA A 154 1.34 7.62 9.89
C ALA A 154 0.36 8.79 9.89
N VAL A 155 -0.27 9.02 8.75
CA VAL A 155 -1.34 10.01 8.57
C VAL A 155 -2.48 9.38 7.78
N ALA A 156 -3.67 9.36 8.37
CA ALA A 156 -4.90 8.93 7.70
C ALA A 156 -5.84 10.12 7.59
N ARG A 157 -6.33 10.40 6.39
CA ARG A 157 -7.06 11.64 6.11
C ARG A 157 -8.30 11.42 5.26
N ASP A 158 -9.41 12.03 5.69
CA ASP A 158 -10.61 12.29 4.90
C ASP A 158 -10.69 13.81 4.66
N PRO A 159 -10.13 14.30 3.54
CA PRO A 159 -9.83 15.72 3.34
C PRO A 159 -11.04 16.64 3.56
N GLY A 160 -10.85 17.68 4.36
CA GLY A 160 -11.89 18.67 4.68
C GLY A 160 -12.93 18.20 5.70
N SER A 161 -12.79 16.99 6.24
CA SER A 161 -13.68 16.46 7.28
C SER A 161 -12.92 16.08 8.54
N ARG A 162 -12.10 15.01 8.48
CA ARG A 162 -11.42 14.46 9.66
C ARG A 162 -10.12 13.76 9.26
N ALA A 163 -9.13 13.85 10.13
CA ALA A 163 -7.88 13.13 10.00
C ALA A 163 -7.39 12.59 11.34
N LYS A 164 -6.54 11.59 11.25
CA LYS A 164 -5.80 10.99 12.36
C LYS A 164 -4.32 11.03 12.01
N ILE A 165 -3.50 11.46 12.97
CA ILE A 165 -2.05 11.50 12.83
C ILE A 165 -1.41 10.75 13.99
N ALA A 166 -0.54 9.80 13.68
CA ALA A 166 0.17 8.99 14.65
C ALA A 166 1.58 9.55 14.85
N VAL A 167 1.91 9.89 16.09
CA VAL A 167 3.20 10.51 16.46
C VAL A 167 3.90 9.72 17.54
N THR A 168 5.23 9.68 17.49
CA THR A 168 6.07 9.12 18.54
C THR A 168 7.23 10.06 18.83
N SER A 169 7.79 9.98 20.03
CA SER A 169 8.98 10.75 20.41
C SER A 169 10.15 9.79 20.58
N SER A 170 11.31 10.19 20.06
CA SER A 170 12.59 9.53 20.34
C SER A 170 13.08 9.81 21.76
N ASP A 171 12.65 10.92 22.36
CA ASP A 171 12.96 11.31 23.73
C ASP A 171 11.75 11.04 24.66
N PRO A 172 11.89 10.15 25.65
CA PRO A 172 10.81 9.85 26.62
C PRO A 172 10.40 11.03 27.50
N SER A 173 11.22 12.08 27.60
CA SER A 173 10.92 13.27 28.39
C SER A 173 9.96 14.24 27.68
N ILE A 174 9.73 14.04 26.39
CA ILE A 174 8.90 14.90 25.54
C ILE A 174 7.61 14.16 25.20
N ASP A 175 6.47 14.76 25.55
CA ASP A 175 5.16 14.26 25.16
C ASP A 175 4.87 14.62 23.70
N PRO A 176 4.83 13.64 22.77
CA PRO A 176 4.64 13.93 21.36
C PRO A 176 3.25 14.51 21.07
N VAL A 177 2.21 14.14 21.83
CA VAL A 177 0.86 14.65 21.60
C VAL A 177 0.77 16.10 22.08
N GLY A 178 1.21 16.37 23.30
CA GLY A 178 1.23 17.71 23.89
C GLY A 178 2.02 18.72 23.06
N SER A 179 3.19 18.34 22.56
CA SER A 179 3.99 19.20 21.68
C SER A 179 3.27 19.52 20.37
N CYS A 180 2.61 18.55 19.73
CA CYS A 180 1.86 18.81 18.49
C CYS A 180 0.60 19.67 18.70
N VAL A 181 -0.06 19.53 19.86
CA VAL A 181 -1.25 20.33 20.22
C VAL A 181 -0.85 21.77 20.55
N GLY A 182 0.22 21.96 21.33
CA GLY A 182 0.66 23.26 21.82
C GLY A 182 -0.26 23.87 22.88
N MET A 183 0.07 25.08 23.33
CA MET A 183 -0.67 25.78 24.40
C MET A 183 -2.14 25.97 24.00
N ARG A 184 -3.06 25.29 24.70
CA ARG A 184 -4.51 25.29 24.40
C ARG A 184 -4.85 24.93 22.95
N GLY A 185 -4.05 24.08 22.31
CA GLY A 185 -4.29 23.67 20.93
C GLY A 185 -3.85 24.68 19.87
N SER A 186 -3.06 25.70 20.22
CA SER A 186 -2.70 26.77 19.28
C SER A 186 -2.06 26.26 17.98
N ARG A 187 -1.18 25.26 18.08
CA ARG A 187 -0.43 24.69 16.94
C ARG A 187 -1.36 23.87 16.04
N VAL A 188 -2.09 22.91 16.62
CA VAL A 188 -3.07 22.11 15.86
C VAL A 188 -4.13 22.99 15.22
N GLN A 189 -4.61 24.05 15.88
CA GLN A 189 -5.59 24.98 15.31
C GLN A 189 -5.06 25.75 14.10
N ALA A 190 -3.77 26.09 14.06
CA ALA A 190 -3.16 26.72 12.89
C ALA A 190 -3.21 25.80 11.65
N VAL A 191 -2.94 24.50 11.85
CA VAL A 191 -3.04 23.48 10.79
C VAL A 191 -4.49 23.21 10.40
N VAL A 192 -5.41 23.09 11.38
CA VAL A 192 -6.86 22.93 11.15
C VAL A 192 -7.41 24.10 10.31
N SER A 193 -6.99 25.33 10.63
CA SER A 193 -7.40 26.52 9.87
C SER A 193 -6.89 26.48 8.43
N GLU A 194 -5.68 26.00 8.19
CA GLU A 194 -5.15 25.83 6.83
C GLU A 194 -5.91 24.77 6.03
N LEU A 195 -6.41 23.73 6.70
CA LEU A 195 -7.15 22.62 6.09
C LEU A 195 -8.68 22.83 6.10
N GLN A 196 -9.15 24.07 6.16
CA GLN A 196 -10.59 24.43 6.11
C GLN A 196 -11.45 23.82 7.23
N GLY A 197 -10.93 23.73 8.45
CA GLY A 197 -11.68 23.24 9.61
C GLY A 197 -11.75 21.72 9.71
N GLU A 198 -10.88 21.01 9.00
CA GLU A 198 -10.70 19.56 9.13
C GLU A 198 -10.37 19.18 10.58
N LYS A 199 -11.11 18.24 11.17
CA LYS A 199 -10.88 17.81 12.56
C LYS A 199 -9.69 16.86 12.64
N ILE A 200 -8.64 17.23 13.37
CA ILE A 200 -7.41 16.43 13.47
C ILE A 200 -7.32 15.79 14.85
N ASP A 201 -7.29 14.46 14.90
CA ASP A 201 -6.97 13.69 16.10
C ASP A 201 -5.48 13.32 16.10
N ILE A 202 -4.76 13.72 17.15
CA ILE A 202 -3.33 13.41 17.32
C ILE A 202 -3.21 12.25 18.30
N ILE A 203 -2.58 11.16 17.85
CA ILE A 203 -2.63 9.86 18.51
C ILE A 203 -1.19 9.41 18.82
N PRO A 204 -0.90 8.94 20.05
CA PRO A 204 0.39 8.36 20.36
C PRO A 204 0.55 7.01 19.65
N TRP A 205 1.58 6.91 18.81
CA TRP A 205 1.94 5.67 18.14
C TRP A 205 2.54 4.69 19.13
N SER A 206 2.19 3.41 18.99
CA SER A 206 2.74 2.31 19.78
C SER A 206 3.17 1.18 18.86
N ILE A 207 4.24 0.48 19.24
CA ILE A 207 4.69 -0.71 18.51
C ILE A 207 3.76 -1.90 18.74
N ASN A 208 3.05 -1.94 19.87
CA ASN A 208 2.04 -2.96 20.13
C ASN A 208 0.76 -2.60 19.34
N PRO A 209 0.33 -3.45 18.38
CA PRO A 209 -0.82 -3.15 17.52
C PRO A 209 -2.11 -2.99 18.32
N ALA A 210 -2.34 -3.81 19.35
CA ALA A 210 -3.55 -3.69 20.18
C ALA A 210 -3.62 -2.34 20.88
N THR A 211 -2.52 -1.88 21.49
CA THR A 211 -2.46 -0.54 22.11
C THR A 211 -2.65 0.56 21.08
N PHE A 212 -2.03 0.42 19.90
CA PHE A 212 -2.14 1.43 18.86
C PHE A 212 -3.57 1.55 18.29
N ILE A 213 -4.27 0.44 18.10
CA ILE A 213 -5.68 0.43 17.67
C ILE A 213 -6.60 1.10 18.69
N VAL A 214 -6.42 0.81 19.99
CA VAL A 214 -7.19 1.47 21.06
C VAL A 214 -7.00 2.98 20.98
N ASN A 215 -5.76 3.45 20.83
CA ASN A 215 -5.46 4.87 20.67
C ASN A 215 -6.06 5.44 19.38
N ALA A 216 -6.05 4.68 18.28
CA ALA A 216 -6.55 5.11 16.98
C ALA A 216 -8.09 5.26 16.94
N LEU A 217 -8.82 4.44 17.71
CA LEU A 217 -10.28 4.49 17.81
C LEU A 217 -10.80 5.59 18.72
N ALA A 218 -9.92 6.28 19.46
CA ALA A 218 -10.27 7.43 20.27
C ALA A 218 -11.14 8.43 19.45
N PRO A 219 -12.24 8.93 20.03
CA PRO A 219 -12.59 8.93 21.46
C PRO A 219 -13.41 7.72 21.98
N ALA A 220 -13.66 6.70 21.17
CA ALA A 220 -14.42 5.54 21.63
C ALA A 220 -13.62 4.68 22.62
N GLU A 221 -14.26 4.26 23.71
CA GLU A 221 -13.66 3.35 24.69
C GLU A 221 -13.78 1.90 24.21
N VAL A 222 -12.67 1.17 24.29
CA VAL A 222 -12.55 -0.21 23.84
C VAL A 222 -12.51 -1.13 25.05
N ALA A 223 -13.34 -2.19 25.05
CA ALA A 223 -13.39 -3.16 26.13
C ALA A 223 -12.33 -4.26 25.95
N LYS A 224 -12.21 -4.80 24.73
CA LYS A 224 -11.29 -5.90 24.41
C LYS A 224 -10.81 -5.79 22.97
N VAL A 225 -9.57 -6.22 22.71
CA VAL A 225 -9.00 -6.33 21.36
C VAL A 225 -8.54 -7.77 21.16
N VAL A 226 -8.95 -8.38 20.06
CA VAL A 226 -8.52 -9.70 19.61
C VAL A 226 -7.75 -9.50 18.31
N VAL A 227 -6.48 -9.87 18.31
CA VAL A 227 -5.59 -9.72 17.15
C VAL A 227 -5.47 -11.08 16.46
N ASP A 228 -5.73 -11.10 15.17
CA ASP A 228 -5.42 -12.23 14.29
C ASP A 228 -4.26 -11.81 13.37
N GLU A 229 -3.06 -12.26 13.73
CA GLU A 229 -1.84 -11.96 12.97
C GLU A 229 -1.83 -12.64 11.61
N SER A 230 -2.50 -13.80 11.46
CA SER A 230 -2.50 -14.56 10.22
C SER A 230 -3.26 -13.87 9.09
N SER A 231 -4.35 -13.17 9.44
CA SER A 231 -5.23 -12.49 8.48
C SER A 231 -5.06 -10.96 8.47
N GLN A 232 -4.07 -10.43 9.20
CA GLN A 232 -3.88 -8.98 9.42
C GLN A 232 -5.18 -8.25 9.85
N ARG A 233 -5.95 -8.92 10.72
CA ARG A 233 -7.27 -8.48 11.17
C ARG A 233 -7.28 -8.27 12.68
N ILE A 234 -7.98 -7.23 13.12
CA ILE A 234 -8.17 -6.93 14.53
C ILE A 234 -9.66 -6.77 14.79
N ASP A 235 -10.19 -7.66 15.64
CA ASP A 235 -11.56 -7.57 16.13
C ASP A 235 -11.55 -6.76 17.44
N VAL A 236 -12.29 -5.66 17.43
CA VAL A 236 -12.38 -4.72 18.55
C VAL A 236 -13.76 -4.80 19.16
N VAL A 237 -13.81 -5.17 20.44
CA VAL A 237 -15.05 -5.24 21.21
C VAL A 237 -15.26 -3.93 21.95
N VAL A 238 -16.43 -3.35 21.75
CA VAL A 238 -16.85 -2.10 22.40
C VAL A 238 -18.20 -2.29 23.09
N PRO A 239 -18.48 -1.51 24.16
CA PRO A 239 -19.83 -1.45 24.72
C PRO A 239 -20.85 -0.98 23.67
N ASP A 240 -22.10 -1.43 23.75
CA ASP A 240 -23.16 -1.06 22.80
C ASP A 240 -23.33 0.46 22.63
N GLU A 241 -23.20 1.21 23.73
CA GLU A 241 -23.28 2.68 23.75
C GLU A 241 -22.15 3.35 22.96
N GLN A 242 -20.99 2.69 22.85
CA GLN A 242 -19.80 3.19 22.15
C GLN A 242 -19.73 2.73 20.68
N LEU A 243 -20.54 1.75 20.27
CA LEU A 243 -20.52 1.18 18.91
C LEU A 243 -20.65 2.24 17.82
N SER A 244 -21.62 3.14 17.98
CA SER A 244 -21.87 4.22 17.02
C SER A 244 -20.70 5.20 16.94
N LEU A 245 -20.05 5.48 18.07
CA LEU A 245 -18.89 6.37 18.14
C LEU A 245 -17.64 5.72 17.52
N ALA A 246 -17.42 4.44 17.80
CA ALA A 246 -16.29 3.66 17.30
C ALA A 246 -16.34 3.53 15.77
N ILE A 247 -17.51 3.22 15.20
CA ILE A 247 -17.72 3.19 13.74
C ILE A 247 -17.61 4.61 13.16
N GLY A 248 -18.27 5.57 13.80
CA GLY A 248 -18.38 6.95 13.34
C GLY A 248 -19.33 7.12 12.15
N ARG A 249 -19.56 8.37 11.75
CA ARG A 249 -20.49 8.69 10.65
C ARG A 249 -20.05 8.01 9.35
N ARG A 250 -20.87 7.09 8.82
CA ARG A 250 -20.57 6.28 7.61
C ARG A 250 -19.26 5.48 7.74
N GLY A 251 -18.91 5.01 8.94
CA GLY A 251 -17.67 4.25 9.15
C GLY A 251 -16.40 5.10 9.05
N GLN A 252 -16.50 6.43 9.14
CA GLN A 252 -15.33 7.31 8.99
C GLN A 252 -14.26 7.05 10.05
N ASN A 253 -14.63 6.79 11.31
CA ASN A 253 -13.65 6.64 12.39
C ASN A 253 -12.88 5.32 12.25
N VAL A 254 -13.59 4.21 12.06
CA VAL A 254 -12.98 2.89 11.82
C VAL A 254 -12.13 2.86 10.56
N ARG A 255 -12.57 3.52 9.47
CA ARG A 255 -11.78 3.61 8.23
C ARG A 255 -10.47 4.39 8.44
N LEU A 256 -10.53 5.52 9.13
CA LEU A 256 -9.32 6.29 9.42
C LEU A 256 -8.37 5.52 10.34
N ALA A 257 -8.88 4.81 11.35
CA ALA A 257 -8.07 3.95 12.21
C ALA A 257 -7.43 2.78 11.44
N SER A 258 -8.17 2.17 10.51
CA SER A 258 -7.68 1.09 9.65
C SER A 258 -6.56 1.59 8.72
N ILE A 259 -6.74 2.72 8.04
CA ILE A 259 -5.70 3.33 7.20
C ILE A 259 -4.48 3.73 8.04
N LEU A 260 -4.68 4.29 9.24
CA LEU A 260 -3.60 4.75 10.11
C LEU A 260 -2.73 3.59 10.62
N SER A 261 -3.37 2.47 10.92
CA SER A 261 -2.70 1.29 11.48
C SER A 261 -2.19 0.31 10.44
N GLY A 262 -2.78 0.31 9.24
CA GLY A 262 -2.55 -0.71 8.22
C GLY A 262 -3.30 -2.03 8.48
N TRP A 263 -4.08 -2.13 9.56
CA TRP A 263 -4.83 -3.34 9.91
C TRP A 263 -6.29 -3.23 9.47
N LYS A 264 -6.89 -4.37 9.14
CA LYS A 264 -8.35 -4.44 8.96
C LYS A 264 -9.02 -4.50 10.33
N ILE A 265 -9.83 -3.50 10.65
CA ILE A 265 -10.48 -3.38 11.96
C ILE A 265 -11.96 -3.68 11.82
N ASP A 266 -12.44 -4.68 12.55
CA ASP A 266 -13.87 -4.94 12.70
C ASP A 266 -14.31 -4.64 14.13
N ILE A 267 -15.47 -3.99 14.26
CA ILE A 267 -15.99 -3.54 15.55
C ILE A 267 -17.21 -4.38 15.88
N LEU A 268 -17.19 -5.00 17.06
CA LEU A 268 -18.22 -5.88 17.58
C LEU A 268 -18.70 -5.39 18.94
N THR A 269 -19.94 -5.69 19.29
CA THR A 269 -20.40 -5.56 20.68
C THR A 269 -20.02 -6.78 21.49
N GLU A 270 -20.05 -6.68 22.83
CA GLU A 270 -19.78 -7.83 23.72
C GLU A 270 -20.72 -9.00 23.44
N ALA A 271 -21.99 -8.72 23.13
CA ALA A 271 -22.96 -9.74 22.77
C ALA A 271 -22.60 -10.44 21.45
N GLN A 272 -22.19 -9.66 20.44
CA GLN A 272 -21.78 -10.20 19.13
C GLN A 272 -20.50 -11.03 19.22
N GLU A 273 -19.52 -10.61 20.03
CA GLU A 273 -18.29 -11.39 20.25
C GLU A 273 -18.60 -12.71 20.95
N SER A 274 -19.48 -12.68 21.97
CA SER A 274 -19.91 -13.88 22.68
C SER A 274 -20.67 -14.86 21.79
N GLU A 275 -21.59 -14.37 20.97
CA GLU A 275 -22.34 -15.18 20.01
C GLU A 275 -21.40 -15.83 18.99
N ARG A 276 -20.53 -15.03 18.36
CA ARG A 276 -19.53 -15.53 17.39
C ARG A 276 -18.60 -16.56 18.02
N ARG A 277 -18.12 -16.33 19.25
CA ARG A 277 -17.27 -17.28 19.96
C ARG A 277 -18.00 -18.60 20.23
N THR A 278 -19.28 -18.54 20.57
CA THR A 278 -20.12 -19.72 20.79
C THR A 278 -20.32 -20.49 19.48
N GLU A 279 -20.57 -19.79 18.38
CA GLU A 279 -20.67 -20.39 17.04
C GLU A 279 -19.35 -21.06 16.60
N GLU A 280 -18.20 -20.39 16.82
CA GLU A 280 -16.88 -20.93 16.52
C GLU A 280 -16.58 -22.19 17.35
N ILE A 281 -16.90 -22.18 18.65
CA ILE A 281 -16.77 -23.36 19.52
C ILE A 281 -17.66 -24.50 19.04
N ASN A 282 -18.92 -24.21 18.67
CA ASN A 282 -19.86 -25.22 18.19
C ASN A 282 -19.41 -25.82 16.85
N LEU A 283 -18.89 -24.99 15.94
CA LEU A 283 -18.37 -25.46 14.65
C LEU A 283 -17.15 -26.36 14.86
N ARG A 284 -16.18 -25.92 15.67
CA ARG A 284 -15.00 -26.71 16.01
C ARG A 284 -15.36 -28.01 16.71
N SER A 285 -16.33 -27.96 17.63
CA SER A 285 -16.80 -29.14 18.36
C SER A 285 -17.36 -30.18 17.38
N LYS A 286 -18.22 -29.76 16.45
CA LYS A 286 -18.72 -30.64 15.38
C LYS A 286 -17.60 -31.24 14.54
N THR A 287 -16.62 -30.42 14.13
CA THR A 287 -15.46 -30.91 13.37
C THR A 287 -14.67 -31.96 14.14
N PHE A 288 -14.41 -31.75 15.43
CA PHE A 288 -13.71 -32.74 16.25
C PHE A 288 -14.53 -34.01 16.50
N VAL A 289 -15.84 -33.88 16.76
CA VAL A 289 -16.75 -35.02 16.91
C VAL A 289 -16.77 -35.86 15.64
N GLU A 290 -16.92 -35.24 14.46
CA GLU A 290 -16.95 -35.95 13.18
C GLU A 290 -15.60 -36.57 12.81
N ALA A 291 -14.49 -35.85 13.05
CA ALA A 291 -13.16 -36.29 12.65
C ALA A 291 -12.57 -37.35 13.58
N LEU A 292 -12.79 -37.22 14.89
CA LEU A 292 -12.21 -38.10 15.91
C LEU A 292 -13.20 -39.18 16.39
N ASP A 293 -14.46 -39.13 15.95
CA ASP A 293 -15.54 -40.04 16.38
C ASP A 293 -15.66 -40.08 17.92
N VAL A 294 -15.73 -38.88 18.51
CA VAL A 294 -15.80 -38.67 19.96
C VAL A 294 -17.13 -38.05 20.38
N ASP A 295 -17.43 -38.06 21.68
CA ASP A 295 -18.55 -37.31 22.21
C ASP A 295 -18.27 -35.80 22.30
N GLU A 296 -19.32 -35.01 22.48
CA GLU A 296 -19.20 -33.55 22.59
C GLU A 296 -18.35 -33.13 23.79
N MET A 297 -18.30 -33.90 24.89
CA MET A 297 -17.51 -33.52 26.06
C MET A 297 -16.02 -33.57 25.77
N ILE A 298 -15.55 -34.64 25.11
CA ILE A 298 -14.15 -34.78 24.70
C ILE A 298 -13.77 -33.68 23.71
N ALA A 299 -14.65 -33.36 22.76
CA ALA A 299 -14.41 -32.27 21.82
C ALA A 299 -14.30 -30.90 22.51
N HIS A 300 -15.17 -30.62 23.50
CA HIS A 300 -15.09 -29.39 24.29
C HIS A 300 -13.84 -29.32 25.17
N LEU A 301 -13.37 -30.44 25.73
CA LEU A 301 -12.10 -30.51 26.47
C LEU A 301 -10.90 -30.16 25.57
N LEU A 302 -10.84 -30.74 24.36
CA LEU A 302 -9.81 -30.39 23.39
C LEU A 302 -9.84 -28.89 23.04
N ILE A 303 -11.02 -28.31 22.80
CA ILE A 303 -11.13 -26.88 22.50
C ILE A 303 -10.70 -26.01 23.70
N ALA A 304 -11.05 -26.43 24.93
CA ALA A 304 -10.70 -25.70 26.15
C ALA A 304 -9.19 -25.67 26.41
N GLU A 305 -8.48 -26.76 26.07
CA GLU A 305 -7.01 -26.86 26.10
C GLU A 305 -6.33 -26.13 24.94
N GLY A 306 -7.11 -25.56 24.01
CA GLY A 306 -6.61 -24.67 22.95
C GLY A 306 -6.39 -25.32 21.60
N PHE A 307 -6.81 -26.58 21.40
CA PHE A 307 -6.72 -27.22 20.08
C PHE A 307 -7.69 -26.56 19.11
N THR A 308 -7.14 -26.10 17.97
CA THR A 308 -7.88 -25.43 16.91
C THR A 308 -8.00 -26.27 15.65
N LYS A 309 -7.05 -27.18 15.43
CA LYS A 309 -6.95 -28.02 14.23
C LYS A 309 -6.77 -29.49 14.56
N ILE A 310 -7.16 -30.39 13.64
CA ILE A 310 -7.06 -31.85 13.85
C ILE A 310 -5.60 -32.30 13.79
N GLU A 311 -4.77 -31.62 13.00
CA GLU A 311 -3.34 -31.86 12.86
C GLU A 311 -2.61 -31.67 14.20
N GLU A 312 -3.02 -30.68 15.00
CA GLU A 312 -2.45 -30.43 16.33
C GLU A 312 -2.68 -31.65 17.24
N VAL A 313 -3.89 -32.23 17.20
CA VAL A 313 -4.20 -33.45 17.98
C VAL A 313 -3.40 -34.65 17.46
N ALA A 314 -3.20 -34.76 16.14
CA ALA A 314 -2.47 -35.88 15.53
C ALA A 314 -0.98 -35.90 15.86
N TYR A 315 -0.34 -34.72 15.99
CA TYR A 315 1.11 -34.59 16.06
C TYR A 315 1.66 -34.03 17.38
N ILE A 316 0.80 -33.62 18.33
CA ILE A 316 1.25 -33.24 19.67
C ILE A 316 1.94 -34.40 20.39
N ASP A 317 2.81 -34.10 21.35
CA ASP A 317 3.45 -35.13 22.16
C ASP A 317 2.40 -35.82 23.05
N LEU A 318 2.45 -37.15 23.10
CA LEU A 318 1.42 -37.97 23.75
C LEU A 318 1.28 -37.64 25.25
N LYS A 319 2.39 -37.23 25.88
CA LYS A 319 2.42 -36.81 27.27
C LYS A 319 1.58 -35.55 27.52
N GLU A 320 1.60 -34.60 26.61
CA GLU A 320 0.84 -33.35 26.73
C GLU A 320 -0.65 -33.63 26.56
N LEU A 321 -1.01 -34.47 25.58
CA LEU A 321 -2.40 -34.88 25.37
C LEU A 321 -2.96 -35.69 26.55
N SER A 322 -2.12 -36.54 27.16
CA SER A 322 -2.50 -37.31 28.36
C SER A 322 -2.52 -36.48 29.66
N ALA A 323 -1.97 -35.26 29.65
CA ALA A 323 -1.98 -34.37 30.81
C ALA A 323 -3.31 -33.60 30.95
N ILE A 324 -4.15 -33.64 29.91
CA ILE A 324 -5.48 -33.04 29.91
C ILE A 324 -6.34 -33.72 30.97
N GLU A 325 -7.02 -32.92 31.79
CA GLU A 325 -7.86 -33.45 32.86
C GLU A 325 -8.99 -34.32 32.29
N GLY A 326 -9.04 -35.58 32.73
CA GLY A 326 -10.01 -36.56 32.25
C GLY A 326 -9.53 -37.44 31.10
N PHE A 327 -8.31 -37.22 30.57
CA PHE A 327 -7.72 -38.10 29.56
C PHE A 327 -6.72 -39.05 30.22
N ASP A 328 -6.69 -40.30 29.77
CA ASP A 328 -5.65 -41.27 30.11
C ASP A 328 -4.74 -41.53 28.91
N THR A 329 -3.64 -42.24 29.13
CA THR A 329 -2.68 -42.56 28.06
C THR A 329 -3.31 -43.37 26.94
N ASP A 330 -4.30 -44.20 27.24
CA ASP A 330 -4.94 -45.08 26.28
C ASP A 330 -5.89 -44.30 25.37
N LEU A 331 -6.72 -43.41 25.95
CA LEU A 331 -7.58 -42.48 25.22
C LEU A 331 -6.76 -41.52 24.37
N ALA A 332 -5.69 -40.92 24.92
CA ALA A 332 -4.81 -40.03 24.17
C ALA A 332 -4.21 -40.74 22.94
N THR A 333 -3.73 -41.98 23.11
CA THR A 333 -3.19 -42.78 22.00
C THR A 333 -4.26 -43.06 20.93
N GLU A 334 -5.47 -43.39 21.35
CA GLU A 334 -6.59 -43.65 20.45
C GLU A 334 -7.03 -42.39 19.69
N LEU A 335 -7.13 -41.24 20.37
CA LEU A 335 -7.44 -39.96 19.74
C LEU A 335 -6.41 -39.57 18.68
N GLN A 336 -5.11 -39.71 18.97
CA GLN A 336 -4.06 -39.46 17.98
C GLN A 336 -4.16 -40.39 16.77
N LYS A 337 -4.45 -41.67 17.02
CA LYS A 337 -4.59 -42.66 15.96
C LYS A 337 -5.79 -42.34 15.07
N ARG A 338 -6.92 -41.93 15.64
CA ARG A 338 -8.11 -41.52 14.89
C ARG A 338 -7.86 -40.24 14.10
N ALA A 339 -7.22 -39.25 14.71
CA ALA A 339 -6.80 -38.02 14.03
C ALA A 339 -5.92 -38.34 12.80
N LYS A 340 -4.87 -39.17 12.97
CA LYS A 340 -4.01 -39.60 11.86
C LYS A 340 -4.79 -40.36 10.78
N THR A 341 -5.66 -41.28 11.19
CA THR A 341 -6.49 -42.06 10.25
C THR A 341 -7.42 -41.15 9.44
N TYR A 342 -8.01 -40.13 10.07
CA TYR A 342 -8.84 -39.14 9.42
C TYR A 342 -8.03 -38.31 8.41
N LEU A 343 -6.86 -37.80 8.81
CA LEU A 343 -5.98 -37.04 7.93
C LEU A 343 -5.51 -37.88 6.73
N GLU A 344 -5.13 -39.13 6.95
CA GLU A 344 -4.77 -40.06 5.87
C GLU A 344 -5.96 -40.39 4.94
N ALA A 345 -7.19 -40.44 5.48
CA ALA A 345 -8.40 -40.66 4.68
C ALA A 345 -8.73 -39.43 3.83
N GLN A 346 -8.62 -38.23 4.41
CA GLN A 346 -8.73 -36.94 3.73
C GLN A 346 -7.70 -36.81 2.61
N GLU A 347 -6.42 -37.05 2.91
CA GLU A 347 -5.33 -37.00 1.94
C GLU A 347 -5.55 -37.97 0.77
N ARG A 348 -5.99 -39.21 1.06
CA ARG A 348 -6.36 -40.19 0.03
C ARG A 348 -7.54 -39.73 -0.82
N HIS A 349 -8.55 -39.12 -0.20
CA HIS A 349 -9.72 -38.59 -0.91
C HIS A 349 -9.31 -37.45 -1.85
N LEU A 350 -8.54 -36.48 -1.37
CA LEU A 350 -8.02 -35.37 -2.16
C LEU A 350 -7.12 -35.88 -3.30
N THR A 351 -6.19 -36.79 -3.03
CA THR A 351 -5.32 -37.39 -4.05
C THR A 351 -6.12 -38.13 -5.13
N LYS A 352 -7.19 -38.85 -4.74
CA LYS A 352 -8.09 -39.50 -5.70
C LYS A 352 -8.83 -38.45 -6.54
N ARG A 353 -9.29 -37.38 -5.92
CA ARG A 353 -9.99 -36.29 -6.60
C ARG A 353 -9.09 -35.57 -7.61
N ILE A 354 -7.83 -35.31 -7.26
CA ILE A 354 -6.81 -34.77 -8.19
C ILE A 354 -6.66 -35.68 -9.42
N LYS A 355 -6.58 -37.00 -9.21
CA LYS A 355 -6.52 -37.98 -10.32
C LYS A 355 -7.78 -37.99 -11.18
N GLU A 356 -8.96 -37.87 -10.58
CA GLU A 356 -10.25 -37.80 -11.32
C GLU A 356 -10.35 -36.52 -12.16
N LEU A 357 -9.88 -35.40 -11.63
CA LEU A 357 -9.86 -34.10 -12.30
C LEU A 357 -8.78 -34.00 -13.39
N LYS A 358 -7.86 -34.98 -13.45
CA LYS A 358 -6.77 -35.09 -14.42
C LYS A 358 -5.84 -33.88 -14.42
N LEU A 359 -5.42 -33.45 -13.23
CA LEU A 359 -4.40 -32.42 -13.10
C LEU A 359 -3.06 -32.96 -13.61
N ALA A 360 -2.29 -32.09 -14.28
CA ALA A 360 -0.93 -32.40 -14.71
C ALA A 360 -0.04 -32.73 -13.51
N GLU A 361 0.87 -33.69 -13.67
CA GLU A 361 1.78 -34.11 -12.59
C GLU A 361 2.72 -32.97 -12.17
N ASP A 362 3.00 -32.04 -13.09
CA ASP A 362 3.90 -30.91 -12.89
C ASP A 362 3.30 -29.80 -12.01
N LEU A 363 1.97 -29.80 -11.79
CA LEU A 363 1.28 -28.90 -10.86
C LEU A 363 1.42 -29.34 -9.39
N ILE A 364 1.62 -30.64 -9.16
CA ILE A 364 1.63 -31.25 -7.82
C ILE A 364 2.85 -30.83 -6.97
N PRO A 365 4.08 -30.72 -7.51
CA PRO A 365 5.26 -30.37 -6.73
C PRO A 365 5.45 -28.86 -6.50
N LEU A 366 4.56 -27.99 -7.00
CA LEU A 366 4.69 -26.55 -6.82
C LEU A 366 4.62 -26.18 -5.33
N GLU A 367 5.69 -25.55 -4.84
CA GLU A 367 5.74 -25.04 -3.47
C GLU A 367 4.63 -24.00 -3.25
N GLY A 368 3.86 -24.16 -2.17
CA GLY A 368 2.77 -23.25 -1.80
C GLY A 368 1.36 -23.72 -2.19
N LEU A 369 1.22 -24.83 -2.93
CA LEU A 369 -0.07 -25.47 -3.21
C LEU A 369 -0.26 -26.71 -2.33
N ASP A 370 -1.24 -26.68 -1.43
CA ASP A 370 -1.69 -27.87 -0.70
C ASP A 370 -2.67 -28.71 -1.56
N LEU A 371 -2.93 -29.94 -1.12
CA LEU A 371 -3.80 -30.88 -1.85
C LEU A 371 -5.24 -30.35 -1.99
N GLU A 372 -5.72 -29.58 -1.02
CA GLU A 372 -7.04 -28.94 -1.06
C GLU A 372 -7.10 -27.87 -2.15
N THR A 373 -6.08 -27.02 -2.22
CA THR A 373 -5.95 -25.96 -3.23
C THR A 373 -5.83 -26.56 -4.63
N LEU A 374 -5.07 -27.65 -4.81
CA LEU A 374 -4.97 -28.37 -6.08
C LEU A 374 -6.32 -28.91 -6.55
N VAL A 375 -7.11 -29.51 -5.64
CA VAL A 375 -8.47 -29.95 -5.99
C VAL A 375 -9.35 -28.76 -6.40
N ALA A 376 -9.32 -27.67 -5.63
CA ALA A 376 -10.12 -26.47 -5.92
C ALA A 376 -9.77 -25.84 -7.28
N LEU A 377 -8.49 -25.76 -7.63
CA LEU A 377 -8.01 -25.32 -8.95
C LEU A 377 -8.54 -26.24 -10.07
N GLY A 378 -8.44 -27.56 -9.85
CA GLY A 378 -8.93 -28.56 -10.80
C GLY A 378 -10.44 -28.46 -11.05
N GLU A 379 -11.24 -28.18 -10.03
CA GLU A 379 -12.69 -27.97 -10.15
C GLU A 379 -13.05 -26.71 -10.93
N LYS A 380 -12.16 -25.70 -10.91
CA LYS A 380 -12.27 -24.49 -11.72
C LYS A 380 -11.61 -24.60 -13.10
N ASN A 381 -11.30 -25.81 -13.54
CA ASN A 381 -10.69 -26.16 -14.83
C ASN A 381 -9.24 -25.68 -15.03
N ILE A 382 -8.51 -25.38 -13.96
CA ILE A 382 -7.06 -25.12 -14.04
C ILE A 382 -6.37 -26.46 -13.84
N LYS A 383 -5.83 -27.02 -14.93
CA LYS A 383 -5.36 -28.42 -14.95
C LYS A 383 -3.90 -28.56 -15.34
N THR A 384 -3.30 -27.52 -15.90
CA THR A 384 -1.91 -27.49 -16.36
C THR A 384 -1.13 -26.33 -15.74
N LEU A 385 0.20 -26.40 -15.80
CA LEU A 385 1.07 -25.28 -15.37
C LEU A 385 0.80 -24.02 -16.20
N ASP A 386 0.48 -24.17 -17.49
CA ASP A 386 0.10 -23.06 -18.37
C ASP A 386 -1.20 -22.38 -17.89
N ASP A 387 -2.23 -23.17 -17.56
CA ASP A 387 -3.51 -22.62 -17.07
C ASP A 387 -3.32 -21.81 -15.77
N LEU A 388 -2.38 -22.22 -14.91
CA LEU A 388 -2.05 -21.53 -13.67
C LEU A 388 -1.16 -20.29 -13.92
N ALA A 389 -0.22 -20.37 -14.86
CA ALA A 389 0.70 -19.30 -15.23
C ALA A 389 0.00 -18.13 -15.94
N ASP A 390 -1.09 -18.42 -16.66
CA ASP A 390 -1.92 -17.43 -17.34
C ASP A 390 -2.75 -16.55 -16.38
N LEU A 391 -2.97 -17.00 -15.14
CA LEU A 391 -3.70 -16.23 -14.15
C LEU A 391 -2.94 -14.98 -13.66
N ALA A 392 -3.71 -13.99 -13.23
CA ALA A 392 -3.24 -12.91 -12.37
C ALA A 392 -3.42 -13.25 -10.88
N ALA A 393 -2.69 -12.55 -9.99
CA ALA A 393 -2.68 -12.85 -8.55
C ALA A 393 -4.05 -12.60 -7.89
N ASP A 394 -4.75 -11.56 -8.34
CA ASP A 394 -6.13 -11.26 -7.95
C ASP A 394 -7.11 -12.33 -8.43
N GLU A 395 -6.96 -12.83 -9.67
CA GLU A 395 -7.78 -13.92 -10.19
C GLU A 395 -7.59 -15.21 -9.37
N LEU A 396 -6.35 -15.56 -9.01
CA LEU A 396 -6.07 -16.73 -8.19
C LEU A 396 -6.71 -16.64 -6.79
N LEU A 397 -6.69 -15.45 -6.19
CA LEU A 397 -7.34 -15.19 -4.90
C LEU A 397 -8.87 -15.28 -5.00
N GLU A 398 -9.48 -14.74 -6.06
CA GLU A 398 -10.93 -14.90 -6.30
C GLU A 398 -11.33 -16.36 -6.54
N LEU A 399 -10.44 -17.14 -7.16
CA LEU A 399 -10.67 -18.54 -7.40
C LEU A 399 -10.58 -19.38 -6.11
N LEU A 400 -9.81 -18.93 -5.13
CA LEU A 400 -9.51 -19.67 -3.89
C LEU A 400 -9.85 -18.88 -2.61
N PRO A 401 -11.13 -18.52 -2.38
CA PRO A 401 -11.51 -17.67 -1.25
C PRO A 401 -11.31 -18.34 0.13
N GLY A 402 -11.15 -19.67 0.18
CA GLY A 402 -10.98 -20.45 1.41
C GLY A 402 -9.54 -20.84 1.74
N ALA A 403 -8.58 -20.65 0.82
CA ALA A 403 -7.23 -21.16 0.98
C ALA A 403 -6.29 -20.25 1.81
N HIS A 404 -6.82 -19.16 2.39
CA HIS A 404 -6.07 -18.18 3.19
C HIS A 404 -4.74 -17.73 2.53
N LEU A 405 -4.72 -17.58 1.20
CA LEU A 405 -3.56 -17.04 0.50
C LEU A 405 -3.51 -15.51 0.63
N THR A 406 -2.30 -14.98 0.85
CA THR A 406 -2.02 -13.56 0.69
C THR A 406 -1.72 -13.25 -0.79
N GLU A 407 -1.91 -11.99 -1.19
CA GLU A 407 -1.60 -11.54 -2.56
C GLU A 407 -0.14 -11.79 -2.95
N GLU A 408 0.79 -11.56 -2.01
CA GLU A 408 2.21 -11.86 -2.21
C GLU A 408 2.44 -13.36 -2.51
N LYS A 409 1.78 -14.24 -1.76
CA LYS A 409 1.94 -15.69 -1.90
C LYS A 409 1.27 -16.21 -3.17
N ALA A 410 0.13 -15.64 -3.56
CA ALA A 410 -0.50 -15.90 -4.84
C ALA A 410 0.42 -15.49 -6.01
N GLN A 411 1.09 -14.34 -5.88
CA GLN A 411 2.07 -13.87 -6.87
C GLN A 411 3.30 -14.78 -6.95
N GLU A 412 3.82 -15.26 -5.82
CA GLU A 412 4.92 -16.24 -5.77
C GLU A 412 4.54 -17.54 -6.50
N ILE A 413 3.34 -18.08 -6.26
CA ILE A 413 2.86 -19.31 -6.91
C ILE A 413 2.72 -19.12 -8.42
N ILE A 414 2.17 -17.99 -8.88
CA ILE A 414 2.05 -17.71 -10.32
C ILE A 414 3.43 -17.53 -10.96
N MET A 415 4.38 -16.89 -10.28
CA MET A 415 5.75 -16.75 -10.78
C MET A 415 6.49 -18.10 -10.81
N ALA A 416 6.28 -18.95 -9.81
CA ALA A 416 6.79 -20.31 -9.80
C ALA A 416 6.19 -21.13 -10.94
N ALA A 417 4.88 -21.00 -11.20
CA ALA A 417 4.25 -21.58 -12.37
C ALA A 417 4.93 -21.05 -13.64
N ARG A 418 5.09 -19.74 -13.85
CA ARG A 418 5.74 -19.15 -15.05
C ARG A 418 7.21 -19.53 -15.26
N SER A 419 7.90 -20.03 -14.23
CA SER A 419 9.31 -20.41 -14.35
C SER A 419 9.57 -21.43 -15.48
N HIS A 420 8.63 -22.35 -15.71
CA HIS A 420 8.75 -23.36 -16.78
C HIS A 420 8.77 -22.76 -18.20
N TRP A 421 8.17 -21.58 -18.42
CA TRP A 421 8.25 -20.87 -19.71
C TRP A 421 9.68 -20.41 -20.02
N PHE A 422 10.43 -20.02 -18.98
CA PHE A 422 11.81 -19.54 -19.12
C PHE A 422 12.84 -20.67 -19.22
N GLU A 423 12.50 -21.88 -18.78
CA GLU A 423 13.36 -23.07 -18.98
C GLU A 423 13.26 -23.58 -20.42
N ALA A 424 12.06 -23.55 -21.02
CA ALA A 424 11.86 -23.91 -22.43
C ALA A 424 12.56 -22.94 -23.42
N GLU A 425 12.69 -21.66 -23.06
CA GLU A 425 13.46 -20.68 -23.86
C GLU A 425 14.97 -20.94 -23.83
N LYS A 426 15.51 -21.53 -22.76
CA LYS A 426 16.94 -21.88 -22.67
C LYS A 426 17.29 -23.10 -23.51
N GLU A 427 16.44 -24.13 -23.52
CA GLU A 427 16.67 -25.31 -24.37
C GLU A 427 16.54 -25.02 -25.87
N SER A 428 15.68 -24.06 -26.25
CA SER A 428 15.51 -23.64 -27.65
C SER A 428 16.59 -22.67 -28.15
N THR A 429 17.40 -22.08 -27.26
CA THR A 429 18.57 -21.26 -27.64
C THR A 429 19.88 -22.05 -27.69
N GLU A 430 19.95 -23.24 -27.10
CA GLU A 430 21.12 -24.13 -27.12
C GLU A 430 21.06 -25.25 -28.18
N SER A 431 19.98 -25.33 -28.97
CA SER A 431 19.79 -26.35 -30.03
C SER A 431 20.08 -25.88 -31.46
#